data_AF-A0A857DBZ0-F1
#
_entry.id   AF-A0A857DBZ0-F1
#
_cell.length_a   1.000
_cell.length_b   1.000
_cell.length_c   1.000
_cell.angle_alpha   90.00
_cell.angle_beta   90.00
_cell.angle_gamma   90.00
#
_symmetry.space_group_name_H-M   'P 1'
#
loop_
_entity.id
_entity.type
_entity.pdbx_description
1 polymer ?
#
loop_
_entity_poly.entity_id
_entity_poly.type
_entity_poly.pdbx_seq_one_letter_code
_entity_poly.pdbx_strand_id
1 'polypeptide(L)' 'MKKLDNKQLNDLTPGFAITGLITAIGAIATAVTPIVGLIKTATAPTGEIKDKNATYKWEMPTPKVVKPTVDNYITF' A
#
# COMPACT_ATOMS: atom_id res chain seq x y z
N MET A 1 -14.32 22.81 43.31
CA MET A 1 -14.19 22.62 41.84
C MET A 1 -14.55 23.93 41.16
N LYS A 2 -13.64 24.49 40.36
CA LYS A 2 -13.89 25.73 39.59
C LYS A 2 -14.66 25.31 38.32
N LYS A 3 -15.87 25.82 38.13
CA LYS A 3 -16.64 25.59 36.88
C LYS A 3 -15.86 26.20 35.73
N LEU A 4 -15.60 25.40 34.70
CA LEU A 4 -14.95 25.89 33.47
C LEU A 4 -15.89 26.88 32.78
N ASP A 5 -15.35 28.01 32.36
CA ASP A 5 -16.10 29.01 31.60
C ASP A 5 -16.30 28.52 30.16
N ASN A 6 -17.45 28.84 29.55
CA ASN A 6 -17.82 28.38 28.21
C ASN A 6 -16.78 28.79 27.14
N LYS A 7 -16.07 29.90 27.39
CA LYS A 7 -14.99 30.39 26.53
C LYS A 7 -13.79 29.43 26.50
N GLN A 8 -13.47 28.83 27.64
CA GLN A 8 -12.38 27.85 27.75
C GLN A 8 -12.74 26.50 27.14
N LEU A 9 -14.03 26.15 27.10
CA LEU A 9 -14.55 24.96 26.41
C LEU A 9 -14.40 25.08 24.88
N ASN A 10 -14.68 26.26 24.34
CA ASN A 10 -14.56 26.52 22.90
C ASN A 10 -13.11 26.49 22.41
N ASP A 11 -12.14 26.94 23.21
CA ASP A 11 -10.71 26.85 22.86
C ASP A 11 -10.15 25.41 22.92
N LEU A 12 -10.81 24.50 23.65
CA LEU A 12 -10.39 23.10 23.78
C LEU A 12 -10.82 22.23 22.57
N THR A 13 -11.95 22.58 21.97
CA THR A 13 -12.58 21.89 20.84
C THR A 13 -11.68 21.76 19.59
N PRO A 14 -10.96 22.81 19.13
CA PRO A 14 -10.10 22.71 17.94
C PRO A 14 -8.89 21.78 18.14
N GLY A 15 -8.29 21.75 19.34
CA GLY A 15 -7.18 20.87 19.65
C GLY A 15 -7.59 19.39 19.60
N PHE A 16 -8.77 19.08 20.14
CA PHE A 16 -9.36 17.74 20.08
C PHE A 16 -9.76 17.33 18.66
N ALA A 17 -10.29 18.27 17.87
CA ALA A 17 -10.65 18.01 16.47
C ALA A 17 -9.41 17.66 15.61
N ILE A 18 -8.30 18.38 15.79
CA ILE A 18 -7.05 18.11 15.04
C ILE A 18 -6.46 16.76 15.44
N THR A 19 -6.39 16.46 16.74
CA THR A 19 -5.89 15.16 17.20
C THR A 19 -6.79 14.01 16.73
N GLY A 20 -8.11 14.18 16.82
CA GLY A 20 -9.07 13.21 16.29
C GLY A 20 -8.91 12.98 14.78
N LEU A 21 -8.68 14.04 14.01
CA LEU A 21 -8.46 13.93 12.56
C LEU A 21 -7.17 13.17 12.21
N ILE A 22 -6.06 13.47 12.90
CA ILE A 22 -4.77 12.77 12.68
C ILE A 22 -4.91 11.28 13.02
N THR A 23 -5.57 10.95 14.14
CA THR A 23 -5.83 9.56 14.52
C THR A 23 -6.71 8.84 13.49
N ALA A 24 -7.75 9.50 12.98
CA ALA A 24 -8.65 8.93 11.98
C ALA A 24 -7.93 8.64 10.65
N ILE A 25 -7.06 9.54 10.18
CA ILE A 25 -6.28 9.34 8.95
C ILE A 25 -5.34 8.12 9.09
N GLY A 26 -4.67 7.98 10.24
CA GLY A 26 -3.82 6.82 10.51
C GLY A 26 -4.61 5.51 10.50
N ALA A 27 -5.80 5.50 11.10
CA ALA A 27 -6.67 4.31 11.12
C ALA A 27 -7.19 3.93 9.72
N ILE A 28 -7.46 4.90 8.85
CA ILE A 28 -7.90 4.64 7.48
C ILE A 28 -6.75 4.04 6.65
N ALA A 29 -5.54 4.57 6.78
CA ALA A 29 -4.38 4.06 6.04
C ALA A 29 -4.07 2.60 6.41
N THR A 30 -4.14 2.24 7.69
CA THR A 30 -3.91 0.86 8.15
C THR A 30 -5.03 -0.09 7.72
N ALA A 31 -6.29 0.37 7.64
CA ALA A 31 -7.41 -0.43 7.17
C ALA A 31 -7.35 -0.74 5.66
N VAL A 32 -6.83 0.18 4.84
CA VAL A 32 -6.76 0.03 3.37
C VAL A 32 -5.56 -0.83 2.93
N THR A 33 -4.48 -0.82 3.71
CA THR A 33 -3.24 -1.56 3.41
C THR A 33 -3.45 -3.05 3.08
N PRO A 34 -4.20 -3.85 3.87
CA PRO A 34 -4.41 -5.27 3.55
C PRO A 34 -5.20 -5.48 2.25
N ILE A 35 -6.18 -4.63 1.96
CA ILE A 35 -6.99 -4.72 0.73
C ILE A 35 -6.11 -4.47 -0.50
N VAL A 36 -5.30 -3.42 -0.46
CA VAL A 36 -4.35 -3.11 -1.55
C VAL A 36 -3.32 -4.21 -1.71
N GLY A 37 -2.85 -4.79 -0.59
CA GLY A 37 -1.95 -5.93 -0.60
C GLY A 37 -2.56 -7.14 -1.32
N LEU A 38 -3.81 -7.48 -1.02
CA LEU A 38 -4.53 -8.58 -1.66
C LEU A 38 -4.77 -8.35 -3.14
N ILE A 39 -5.14 -7.13 -3.54
CA ILE A 39 -5.31 -6.79 -4.95
C ILE A 39 -3.98 -6.95 -5.70
N LYS A 40 -2.88 -6.42 -5.13
CA LYS A 40 -1.56 -6.53 -5.75
C LYS A 40 -1.10 -7.97 -5.90
N THR A 41 -1.30 -8.81 -4.88
CA THR A 41 -0.91 -10.23 -4.96
C THR A 41 -1.79 -11.00 -5.94
N ALA A 42 -3.09 -10.70 -6.01
CA ALA A 42 -4.01 -11.34 -6.94
C ALA A 42 -3.72 -10.98 -8.41
N THR A 43 -3.27 -9.75 -8.68
CA THR A 43 -2.93 -9.30 -10.05
C THR A 43 -1.45 -9.51 -10.41
N ALA A 44 -0.64 -10.05 -9.50
CA ALA A 44 0.79 -10.17 -9.73
C ALA A 44 1.09 -11.20 -10.86
N PRO A 45 1.92 -10.85 -11.86
CA PRO A 45 2.31 -11.76 -12.93
C PRO A 45 3.16 -12.92 -12.44
N THR A 46 3.86 -12.75 -11.33
CA THR A 46 4.61 -13.78 -10.66
C THR A 46 4.35 -13.73 -9.16
N GLY A 47 4.43 -14.86 -8.47
CA GLY A 47 4.30 -14.90 -7.02
C GLY A 47 4.75 -16.22 -6.42
N GLU A 48 5.05 -16.16 -5.12
CA GLU A 48 5.56 -17.29 -4.33
C GLU A 48 4.90 -17.28 -2.95
N ILE A 49 4.31 -18.41 -2.56
CA ILE A 49 3.83 -18.68 -1.21
C ILE A 49 4.69 -19.80 -0.62
N LYS A 50 5.42 -19.49 0.45
CA LYS A 50 6.19 -20.46 1.23
C LYS A 50 5.44 -20.82 2.51
N ASP A 51 5.08 -22.09 2.64
CA ASP A 51 4.67 -22.71 3.89
C ASP A 51 5.82 -23.58 4.42
N LYS A 52 5.75 -24.00 5.70
CA LYS A 52 6.75 -24.86 6.34
C LYS A 52 6.94 -26.20 5.62
N ASN A 53 5.91 -26.65 4.90
CA ASN A 53 5.87 -27.97 4.26
C ASN A 53 5.92 -27.90 2.72
N ALA A 54 5.61 -26.74 2.11
CA ALA A 54 5.49 -26.63 0.66
C ALA A 54 5.73 -25.20 0.18
N THR A 55 6.24 -25.06 -1.04
CA THR A 55 6.42 -23.78 -1.72
C THR A 55 5.62 -23.80 -3.02
N TYR A 56 4.68 -22.87 -3.16
CA TYR A 56 3.86 -22.71 -4.36
C TYR A 56 4.33 -21.47 -5.13
N LYS A 57 4.68 -21.65 -6.41
CA LYS A 57 5.13 -20.57 -7.30
C LYS A 57 4.21 -20.52 -8.51
N TRP A 58 3.87 -19.31 -8.95
CA TRP A 58 3.18 -19.09 -10.21
C TRP A 58 3.89 -18.01 -11.03
N GLU A 59 3.91 -18.20 -12.33
CA GLU A 59 4.35 -17.21 -13.31
C GLU A 59 3.37 -17.25 -14.48
N MET A 60 2.73 -16.11 -14.76
CA MET A 60 1.95 -15.95 -15.96
C MET A 60 2.92 -15.88 -17.15
N PRO A 61 2.61 -16.54 -18.28
CA PRO A 61 3.40 -16.40 -19.49
C PRO A 61 3.34 -14.93 -19.93
N THR A 62 4.40 -14.19 -19.63
CA THR A 62 4.58 -12.86 -20.20
C THR A 62 4.76 -13.04 -21.72
N PRO A 63 4.13 -12.19 -22.55
CA PRO A 63 4.50 -12.16 -23.96
C PRO A 63 6.00 -11.89 -23.99
N LYS A 64 6.79 -12.86 -24.48
CA LYS A 64 8.23 -12.74 -24.60
C LYS A 64 8.50 -11.43 -25.33
N VAL A 65 9.01 -10.41 -24.63
CA VAL A 65 9.55 -9.22 -25.28
C VAL A 65 10.80 -9.71 -26.01
N VAL A 66 10.61 -10.10 -27.27
CA VAL A 66 11.70 -10.45 -28.18
C VAL A 66 12.51 -9.16 -28.31
N LYS A 67 13.62 -9.07 -27.56
CA LYS A 67 14.59 -8.01 -27.78
C LYS A 67 15.04 -8.14 -29.23
N PRO A 68 14.90 -7.11 -30.08
CA PRO A 68 15.40 -7.19 -31.44
C PRO A 68 16.92 -7.35 -31.36
N THR A 69 17.42 -8.51 -31.78
CA THR A 69 18.85 -8.71 -32.04
C THR A 69 19.19 -7.80 -33.21
N VAL A 70 19.83 -6.67 -32.92
CA VAL A 70 20.34 -5.80 -33.97
C VAL A 70 21.60 -6.49 -34.50
N ASP A 71 21.44 -7.22 -35.60
CA ASP A 71 22.56 -7.85 -36.30
C ASP A 71 23.43 -6.72 -36.89
N ASN A 72 24.48 -6.35 -36.17
CA ASN A 72 25.50 -5.43 -36.67
C ASN A 72 26.33 -6.16 -37.73
N TYR A 73 26.02 -5.93 -39.00
CA TYR A 73 26.89 -6.33 -40.09
C TYR A 73 28.07 -5.35 -40.17
N ILE A 74 29.27 -5.84 -39.87
CA ILE A 74 30.51 -5.13 -40.17
C ILE A 74 30.82 -5.45 -41.63
N THR A 75 30.69 -4.46 -42.53
CA THR A 75 31.22 -4.53 -43.89
C THR A 75 32.66 -4.05 -43.89
N PHE A 76 33.54 -4.88 -44.49
CA PHE A 76 34.97 -4.68 -44.68
C PHE A 76 35.29 -3.52 -45.64
#